data_AF-A0A661IGT8-F1
#
_entry.id   AF-A0A661IGT8-F1
#
_cell.length_a   1.000
_cell.length_b   1.000
_cell.length_c   1.000
_cell.angle_alpha   90.00
_cell.angle_beta   90.00
_cell.angle_gamma   90.00
#
_symmetry.space_group_name_H-M   'P 1'
#
loop_
_entity.id
_entity.type
_entity.pdbx_description
1 polymer ?
#
loop_
_entity_poly.entity_id
_entity_poly.type
_entity_poly.pdbx_seq_one_letter_code
_entity_poly.pdbx_strand_id
1 'polypeptide(L)'
;MDINTKEITIHIAKQAYTFDIGADVNNETIDGLKQFLDIDKEISVPQLLSAYLKKNAEHIKLKKDIGNTVQTLNDFKNSNIT
;
A
#
# COMPACT_ATOMS: atom_id res chain seq x y z
N MET A 1 -21.59 -17.17 1.56
CA MET A 1 -20.92 -15.94 2.03
C MET A 1 -20.42 -15.26 0.79
N ASP A 2 -21.04 -14.14 0.40
CA ASP A 2 -20.52 -13.33 -0.69
C ASP A 2 -19.21 -12.70 -0.22
N ILE A 3 -18.10 -13.19 -0.76
CA ILE A 3 -16.82 -12.51 -0.65
C ILE A 3 -16.98 -11.28 -1.52
N ASN A 4 -17.23 -10.13 -0.90
CA ASN A 4 -17.48 -8.87 -1.58
C ASN A 4 -16.14 -8.34 -2.11
N THR A 5 -15.59 -9.01 -3.12
CA THR A 5 -14.33 -8.64 -3.77
C THR A 5 -14.51 -7.28 -4.41
N LYS A 6 -13.61 -6.35 -4.10
CA LYS A 6 -13.56 -5.08 -4.80
C LYS A 6 -12.65 -5.22 -6.00
N GLU A 7 -13.08 -4.66 -7.12
CA GLU A 7 -12.27 -4.56 -8.33
C GLU A 7 -11.80 -3.13 -8.52
N ILE A 8 -10.58 -2.97 -9.04
CA ILE A 8 -10.07 -1.69 -9.51
C ILE A 8 -9.74 -1.79 -11.00
N THR A 9 -10.25 -0.85 -11.79
CA THR A 9 -9.88 -0.71 -13.21
C THR A 9 -8.89 0.43 -13.37
N ILE A 10 -7.81 0.16 -14.09
CA ILE A 10 -6.74 1.12 -14.36
C ILE A 10 -6.42 1.12 -15.84
N HIS A 11 -6.20 2.30 -16.41
CA HIS A 11 -5.90 2.45 -17.84
C HIS A 11 -4.40 2.64 -18.04
N ILE A 12 -3.74 1.72 -18.73
CA ILE A 12 -2.30 1.76 -19.02
C ILE A 12 -2.10 1.56 -20.52
N ALA A 13 -1.38 2.47 -21.18
CA ALA A 13 -1.05 2.38 -22.62
C ALA A 13 -2.27 2.05 -23.51
N LYS A 14 -3.37 2.79 -23.30
CA LYS A 14 -4.69 2.64 -23.97
C LYS A 14 -5.40 1.31 -23.75
N GLN A 15 -4.96 0.50 -22.79
CA GLN A 15 -5.62 -0.73 -22.38
C GLN A 15 -6.16 -0.58 -20.96
N ALA A 16 -7.36 -1.11 -20.71
CA ALA A 16 -7.93 -1.18 -19.39
C ALA A 16 -7.57 -2.53 -18.75
N TYR A 17 -7.11 -2.48 -17.50
CA TYR A 17 -6.81 -3.66 -16.70
C TYR A 17 -7.66 -3.62 -15.44
N THR A 18 -8.37 -4.71 -15.16
CA THR A 18 -9.16 -4.87 -13.93
C THR A 18 -8.47 -5.88 -13.03
N PHE A 19 -8.30 -5.49 -11.76
CA PHE A 19 -7.66 -6.32 -10.75
C PHE A 19 -8.61 -6.54 -9.59
N ASP A 20 -8.75 -7.79 -9.15
CA ASP A 20 -9.33 -8.11 -7.85
C ASP A 20 -8.34 -7.70 -6.77
N ILE A 21 -8.75 -6.77 -5.90
CA ILE A 21 -7.94 -6.31 -4.77
C ILE A 21 -8.32 -7.01 -3.47
N GLY A 22 -9.33 -7.88 -3.45
CA GLY A 22 -9.77 -8.63 -2.28
C GLY A 22 -10.87 -7.91 -1.47
N ALA A 23 -11.50 -8.66 -0.57
CA ALA A 23 -12.70 -8.21 0.17
C ALA A 23 -12.42 -7.24 1.33
N ASP A 24 -11.25 -7.33 1.95
CA ASP A 24 -10.87 -6.52 3.12
C ASP A 24 -10.21 -5.18 2.74
N VAL A 25 -10.17 -4.90 1.44
CA VAL A 25 -9.53 -3.70 0.92
C VAL A 25 -10.54 -2.57 0.96
N ASN A 26 -10.60 -1.93 2.13
CA ASN A 26 -11.31 -0.69 2.38
C ASN A 26 -10.92 0.40 1.35
N ASN A 27 -11.75 1.45 1.26
CA ASN A 27 -11.50 2.56 0.31
C ASN A 27 -10.10 3.19 0.49
N GLU A 28 -9.48 3.03 1.66
CA GLU A 28 -8.14 3.51 1.98
C GLU A 28 -7.04 3.00 1.04
N THR A 29 -7.15 1.79 0.49
CA THR A 29 -6.13 1.30 -0.45
C THR A 29 -6.28 1.95 -1.83
N ILE A 30 -7.52 2.17 -2.28
CA ILE A 30 -7.80 2.92 -3.51
C ILE A 30 -7.35 4.38 -3.32
N ASP A 31 -7.70 5.00 -2.20
CA ASP A 31 -7.29 6.37 -1.87
C ASP A 31 -5.76 6.47 -1.74
N GLY A 32 -5.12 5.46 -1.14
CA GLY A 32 -3.68 5.34 -1.03
C GLY A 32 -2.98 5.15 -2.37
N LEU A 33 -3.62 4.51 -3.35
CA LEU A 33 -3.14 4.43 -4.74
C LEU A 33 -3.31 5.77 -5.46
N LYS A 34 -4.46 6.44 -5.26
CA LYS A 34 -4.77 7.77 -5.84
C LYS A 34 -3.77 8.85 -5.46
N GLN A 35 -3.06 8.69 -4.34
CA GLN A 35 -1.95 9.58 -3.95
C GLN A 35 -0.76 9.55 -4.91
N PHE A 36 -0.56 8.45 -5.65
CA PHE A 36 0.60 8.25 -6.52
C PHE A 36 0.22 8.16 -7.99
N LEU A 37 -1.01 7.74 -8.28
CA LEU A 37 -1.51 7.48 -9.63
C LEU A 37 -2.91 8.05 -9.79
N ASP A 38 -3.10 8.85 -10.84
CA ASP A 38 -4.44 9.24 -11.27
C ASP A 38 -5.08 8.08 -12.03
N ILE A 39 -5.71 7.17 -11.29
CA ILE A 39 -6.32 5.94 -11.84
C ILE A 39 -7.51 6.20 -12.77
N ASP A 40 -8.06 7.42 -12.71
CA ASP A 40 -9.16 7.86 -13.55
C ASP A 40 -8.65 8.34 -14.94
N LYS A 41 -7.33 8.32 -15.18
CA LYS A 41 -6.68 8.71 -16.45
C LYS A 41 -5.80 7.59 -17.01
N GLU A 42 -5.36 7.78 -18.25
CA GLU A 42 -4.33 6.94 -18.84
C GLU A 42 -2.98 7.16 -18.13
N ILE A 43 -2.45 6.05 -17.58
CA ILE A 43 -1.19 6.01 -16.86
C ILE A 43 -0.10 5.48 -17.80
N SER A 44 1.03 6.17 -17.83
CA SER A 44 2.22 5.67 -18.51
C SER A 44 2.99 4.65 -17.65
N VAL A 45 3.69 3.71 -18.30
CA VAL A 45 4.53 2.72 -17.60
C VAL A 45 5.54 3.38 -16.63
N PRO A 46 6.22 4.50 -16.97
CA PRO A 46 7.09 5.19 -16.02
C PRO A 46 6.38 5.71 -14.77
N GLN A 47 5.15 6.23 -14.89
CA GLN A 47 4.36 6.67 -13.73
C GLN A 47 3.99 5.48 -12.83
N LEU A 48 3.55 4.37 -13.44
CA LEU A 48 3.26 3.14 -12.71
C LEU A 48 4.48 2.62 -11.95
N LEU A 49 5.65 2.59 -12.59
CA LEU A 49 6.89 2.16 -11.96
C LEU A 49 7.32 3.11 -10.83
N SER A 50 7.17 4.43 -11.02
CA SER A 50 7.46 5.42 -9.98
C SER A 50 6.55 5.24 -8.75
N ALA A 51 5.26 5.02 -8.96
CA ALA A 51 4.31 4.77 -7.89
C ALA A 51 4.63 3.48 -7.12
N TYR A 52 4.96 2.40 -7.85
CA TYR A 52 5.40 1.15 -7.26
C TYR A 52 6.64 1.32 -6.37
N LEU A 53 7.67 2.00 -6.88
CA LEU A 53 8.90 2.25 -6.12
C LEU A 53 8.65 3.07 -4.85
N LYS A 54 7.81 4.12 -4.93
CA LYS A 54 7.43 4.94 -3.78
C LYS A 54 6.67 4.12 -2.72
N LYS A 55 5.67 3.34 -3.14
CA LYS A 55 4.92 2.49 -2.19
C LYS A 55 5.78 1.43 -1.53
N ASN A 56 6.69 0.81 -2.28
CA ASN A 56 7.62 -0.14 -1.71
C ASN A 56 8.56 0.52 -0.69
N ALA A 57 9.05 1.72 -0.97
CA ALA A 57 9.87 2.49 -0.03
C ALA A 57 9.10 2.84 1.26
N GLU A 58 7.84 3.27 1.15
CA GLU A 58 6.96 3.52 2.32
C GLU A 58 6.76 2.26 3.17
N HIS A 59 6.50 1.13 2.52
CA HIS A 59 6.31 -0.14 3.20
C HIS A 59 7.58 -0.62 3.93
N ILE A 60 8.76 -0.48 3.30
CA ILE A 60 10.05 -0.78 3.93
C ILE A 60 10.28 0.12 5.15
N LYS A 61 9.99 1.42 5.03
CA LYS A 61 10.11 2.38 6.13
C LYS A 61 9.18 1.99 7.29
N LEU A 62 7.91 1.71 7.00
CA LEU A 62 6.94 1.30 8.02
C LEU A 62 7.40 0.04 8.77
N LYS A 63 7.89 -0.98 8.06
CA LYS A 63 8.44 -2.20 8.68
C LYS A 63 9.58 -1.88 9.64
N LYS A 64 10.49 -0.97 9.24
CA LYS A 64 11.60 -0.54 10.09
C LYS A 64 11.10 0.21 11.33
N ASP A 65 10.15 1.12 11.16
CA ASP A 65 9.60 1.92 12.25
C ASP A 65 8.84 1.06 13.28
N ILE A 66 8.09 0.05 12.82
CA ILE A 66 7.47 -0.96 13.68
C ILE A 66 8.55 -1.75 14.43
N GLY A 67 9.58 -2.24 13.74
CA GLY A 67 10.68 -2.97 14.36
C GLY A 67 11.38 -2.16 15.47
N ASN A 68 11.66 -0.89 15.20
CA ASN A 68 12.25 0.03 16.18
C ASN A 68 11.33 0.27 17.38
N THR A 69 10.02 0.41 17.14
CA THR A 69 9.02 0.60 18.20
C THR A 69 8.94 -0.62 19.11
N VAL A 70 8.87 -1.82 18.53
CA VAL A 70 8.87 -3.08 19.29
C VAL A 70 10.15 -3.23 20.11
N GLN A 71 11.31 -2.90 19.53
CA GLN A 71 12.58 -2.94 20.25
C GLN A 71 12.57 -1.97 21.44
N THR A 72 12.12 -0.73 21.22
CA THR A 72 12.05 0.30 22.28
C THR A 72 11.15 -0.15 23.43
N LEU A 73 10.01 -0.78 23.13
CA LEU A 73 9.11 -1.33 24.15
C LEU A 73 9.75 -2.48 24.94
N ASN A 74 10.50 -3.36 24.27
CA ASN A 74 11.23 -4.44 24.93
C ASN A 74 12.34 -3.90 25.84
N ASP A 75 13.08 -2.89 25.38
CA ASP A 75 14.14 -2.24 26.16
C ASP A 75 13.54 -1.58 27.41
N PHE A 76 12.44 -0.82 27.26
CA PHE A 76 11.73 -0.21 28.38
C PHE A 76 11.21 -1.23 29.39
N LYS A 77 10.66 -2.36 28.92
CA LYS A 77 10.22 -3.45 29.80
C LYS A 77 11.39 -4.04 30.60
N ASN A 78 12.53 -4.28 29.94
CA ASN A 78 13.69 -4.90 30.58
C ASN A 78 14.37 -3.96 31.59
N SER A 79 14.38 -2.64 31.33
CA SER A 79 14.94 -1.66 32.27
C SER A 79 14.12 -1.47 33.56
N ASN A 80 12.82 -1.81 33.55
CA ASN A 80 11.93 -1.66 34.72
C ASN A 80 11.77 -2.96 35.54
N ILE A 81 12.49 -4.03 35.19
CA ILE A 81 12.48 -5.32 35.91
C ILE A 81 13.79 -5.52 36.73
N THR A 82 14.73 -4.58 36.65
CA THR A 82 15.91 -4.44 37.53
C THR A 82 15.70 -3.36 38.57
#